data_AF-A0A497PWY8-F1
#
_entry.id   AF-A0A497PWY8-F1
#
_cell.length_a   1.000
_cell.length_b   1.000
_cell.length_c   1.000
_cell.angle_alpha   90.00
_cell.angle_beta   90.00
_cell.angle_gamma   90.00
#
_symmetry.space_group_name_H-M   'P 1'
#
loop_
_entity.id
_entity.type
_entity.pdbx_description
1 polymer ?
#
loop_
_entity_poly.entity_id
_entity_poly.type
_entity_poly.pdbx_seq_one_letter_code
_entity_poly.pdbx_strand_id
1 'polypeptide(L)'
;MKLLDTFILDLGKKREMPVEVLVDAESTIILLDCKCCREFVSSRLPGGALIPIASALKAFFESRGMRNTSVNVNDFTMKRTYKGVVDKSDLPELTEVLEQAVVKFTRWRKGR
;
A
#
# COMPACT_ATOMS: atom_id res chain seq x y z
N MET A 1 -10.77 -12.88 10.66
CA MET A 1 -9.81 -11.78 10.36
C MET A 1 -8.91 -11.53 11.55
N LYS A 2 -7.60 -11.44 11.32
CA LYS A 2 -6.54 -11.22 12.31
C LYS A 2 -5.61 -10.10 11.82
N LEU A 3 -5.26 -9.16 12.68
CA LEU A 3 -4.21 -8.19 12.40
C LEU A 3 -2.85 -8.91 12.45
N LEU A 4 -2.12 -8.86 11.33
CA LEU A 4 -0.81 -9.46 11.22
C LEU A 4 0.26 -8.49 11.71
N ASP A 5 0.21 -7.23 11.24
CA ASP A 5 1.10 -6.16 11.69
C ASP A 5 0.63 -4.77 11.24
N THR A 6 1.27 -3.75 11.78
CA THR A 6 1.08 -2.33 11.43
C THR A 6 2.41 -1.62 11.32
N PHE A 7 2.62 -0.86 10.25
CA PHE A 7 3.81 -0.05 10.06
C PHE A 7 3.47 1.31 9.44
N ILE A 8 4.43 2.23 9.49
CA ILE A 8 4.26 3.60 8.98
C ILE A 8 5.16 3.77 7.76
N LEU A 9 4.57 4.21 6.65
CA LEU A 9 5.33 4.66 5.49
C LEU A 9 5.64 6.15 5.61
N ASP A 10 6.92 6.51 5.62
CA ASP A 10 7.37 7.90 5.56
C ASP A 10 7.31 8.41 4.12
N LEU A 11 6.37 9.31 3.85
CA LEU A 11 6.20 9.97 2.55
C LEU A 11 7.06 11.24 2.41
N GLY A 12 7.88 11.55 3.42
CA GLY A 12 8.67 12.76 3.53
C GLY A 12 7.86 13.99 3.91
N LYS A 13 8.54 15.09 4.24
CA LYS A 13 7.93 16.38 4.64
C LYS A 13 6.95 16.26 5.83
N LYS A 14 7.25 15.39 6.80
CA LYS A 14 6.40 15.11 7.98
C LYS A 14 5.04 14.48 7.62
N ARG A 15 4.96 13.74 6.51
CA ARG A 15 3.75 13.02 6.10
C ARG A 15 3.97 11.53 6.35
N GLU A 16 3.23 11.00 7.31
CA GLU A 16 3.28 9.60 7.70
C GLU A 16 1.98 8.91 7.27
N MET A 17 2.10 7.76 6.62
CA MET A 17 0.95 6.98 6.18
C MET A 17 0.94 5.63 6.90
N PRO A 18 0.03 5.43 7.85
CA PRO A 18 -0.18 4.14 8.49
C PRO A 18 -0.62 3.08 7.48
N VAL A 19 -0.05 1.89 7.61
CA VAL A 19 -0.41 0.70 6.85
C VAL A 19 -0.73 -0.43 7.83
N GLU A 20 -1.88 -1.03 7.62
CA GLU A 20 -2.35 -2.19 8.38
C GLU A 20 -2.40 -3.41 7.46
N VAL A 21 -1.83 -4.52 7.93
CA VAL A 21 -1.87 -5.80 7.23
C VAL A 21 -2.76 -6.74 8.03
N LEU A 22 -3.91 -7.09 7.46
CA LEU A 22 -4.89 -7.99 8.02
C LEU A 22 -4.87 -9.28 7.20
N VAL A 23 -4.97 -10.42 7.86
CA VAL A 23 -5.10 -11.72 7.19
C VAL A 23 -6.36 -12.43 7.66
N ASP A 24 -6.93 -13.22 6.78
CA ASP A 24 -8.01 -14.16 7.08
C ASP A 24 -7.67 -15.54 6.48
N ALA A 25 -8.57 -16.51 6.59
CA ALA A 25 -8.29 -17.90 6.18
C ALA A 25 -7.79 -18.05 4.73
N GLU A 26 -8.23 -17.18 3.81
CA GLU A 26 -7.87 -17.27 2.38
C GLU A 26 -7.38 -15.94 1.78
N SER A 27 -7.27 -14.88 2.58
CA SER A 27 -7.08 -13.54 2.03
C SER A 27 -6.20 -12.67 2.89
N THR A 28 -5.46 -11.81 2.21
CA THR A 28 -4.66 -10.73 2.80
C THR A 28 -5.29 -9.41 2.43
N ILE A 29 -5.51 -8.56 3.43
CA ILE A 29 -6.12 -7.26 3.31
C ILE A 29 -5.06 -6.23 3.73
N ILE A 30 -4.78 -5.30 2.82
CA ILE A 30 -3.90 -4.16 3.06
C ILE A 30 -4.75 -2.92 3.17
N LEU A 31 -4.62 -2.24 4.30
CA LEU A 31 -5.31 -0.99 4.61
C LEU A 31 -4.28 0.13 4.70
N LEU A 32 -4.45 1.18 3.91
CA LEU A 32 -3.61 2.36 3.91
C LEU A 32 -4.44 3.55 4.38
N ASP A 33 -4.02 4.23 5.45
CA ASP A 33 -4.62 5.48 5.91
C ASP A 33 -3.88 6.68 5.27
N CYS A 34 -4.46 7.18 4.18
CA CYS A 34 -3.95 8.31 3.41
C CYS A 34 -4.45 9.67 3.91
N LYS A 35 -4.94 9.82 5.16
CA LYS A 35 -5.38 11.12 5.72
C LYS A 35 -4.34 12.22 5.57
N CYS A 36 -3.06 11.89 5.76
CA CYS A 36 -1.94 12.83 5.64
C CYS A 36 -1.79 13.40 4.22
N CYS A 37 -2.36 12.73 3.22
CA CYS A 37 -2.12 13.00 1.82
C CYS A 37 -3.35 12.66 0.95
N ARG A 38 -4.44 13.38 1.19
CA ARG A 38 -5.73 13.25 0.49
C ARG A 38 -5.61 13.34 -1.03
N GLU A 39 -4.64 14.12 -1.50
CA GLU A 39 -4.26 14.29 -2.90
C GLU A 39 -3.93 12.97 -3.61
N PHE A 40 -3.51 11.94 -2.88
CA PHE A 40 -3.26 10.63 -3.44
C PHE A 40 -4.55 9.82 -3.69
N VAL A 41 -5.61 10.07 -2.91
CA VAL A 41 -6.87 9.30 -2.93
C VAL A 41 -7.93 9.98 -3.79
N SER A 42 -7.98 11.32 -3.81
CA SER A 42 -9.09 12.09 -4.38
C SER A 42 -9.08 12.22 -5.91
N SER A 43 -8.04 11.75 -6.60
CA SER A 43 -7.97 11.80 -8.06
C SER A 43 -8.20 10.40 -8.61
N ARG A 44 -9.40 10.13 -9.16
CA ARG A 44 -9.63 8.99 -10.06
C ARG A 44 -8.57 9.07 -11.18
N LEU A 45 -7.53 8.27 -11.06
CA LEU A 45 -6.21 8.50 -11.66
C LEU A 45 -6.28 8.72 -13.18
N PRO A 46 -5.68 9.82 -13.66
CA PRO A 46 -4.43 9.69 -14.41
C PRO A 46 -3.37 10.67 -13.87
N GLY A 47 -2.27 10.13 -13.33
CA GLY A 47 -1.05 10.88 -12.95
C GLY A 47 -0.84 11.21 -11.46
N GLY A 48 -1.77 10.91 -10.57
CA GLY A 48 -1.76 11.34 -9.16
C GLY A 48 -1.40 10.25 -8.14
N ALA A 49 -0.15 9.81 -8.15
CA ALA A 49 0.63 9.70 -6.92
C ALA A 49 0.40 8.49 -5.95
N LEU A 50 -0.73 7.75 -5.98
CA LEU A 50 -0.86 6.43 -5.31
C LEU A 50 -0.54 5.24 -6.23
N ILE A 51 -0.30 5.50 -7.53
CA ILE A 51 0.12 4.51 -8.53
C ILE A 51 1.34 3.70 -8.07
N PRO A 52 2.41 4.29 -7.51
CA PRO A 52 3.62 3.54 -7.20
C PRO A 52 3.39 2.50 -6.10
N ILE A 53 2.69 2.88 -5.03
CA ILE A 53 2.35 1.98 -3.92
C ILE A 53 1.37 0.90 -4.39
N ALA A 54 0.33 1.31 -5.12
CA ALA A 54 -0.62 0.39 -5.73
C ALA A 54 0.04 -0.65 -6.65
N SER A 55 1.01 -0.22 -7.47
CA SER A 55 1.78 -1.07 -8.38
C SER A 55 2.77 -1.94 -7.63
N ALA A 56 3.42 -1.42 -6.59
CA ALA A 56 4.35 -2.15 -5.74
C ALA A 56 3.63 -3.27 -4.98
N LEU A 57 2.46 -2.98 -4.37
CA LEU A 57 1.59 -3.99 -3.78
C LEU A 57 1.20 -5.05 -4.83
N LYS A 58 0.71 -4.61 -6.00
CA LYS A 58 0.33 -5.53 -7.07
C LYS A 58 1.49 -6.47 -7.43
N ALA A 59 2.68 -5.94 -7.68
CA ALA A 59 3.86 -6.73 -8.04
C ALA A 59 4.27 -7.70 -6.92
N PHE A 60 4.29 -7.24 -5.67
CA PHE A 60 4.65 -8.05 -4.51
C PHE A 60 3.73 -9.25 -4.31
N PHE A 61 2.41 -9.04 -4.45
CA PHE A 61 1.42 -10.10 -4.28
C PHE A 61 1.37 -11.02 -5.51
N GLU A 62 1.46 -10.48 -6.73
CA GLU A 62 1.45 -11.29 -7.95
C GLU A 62 2.69 -12.19 -8.07
N SER A 63 3.86 -11.74 -7.62
CA SER A 63 5.08 -12.58 -7.60
C SER A 63 4.94 -13.80 -6.68
N ARG A 64 4.00 -13.75 -5.73
CA ARG A 64 3.64 -14.83 -4.80
C ARG A 64 2.42 -15.63 -5.25
N GLY A 65 1.97 -15.43 -6.49
CA GLY A 65 0.78 -16.09 -7.04
C GLY A 65 -0.54 -15.58 -6.44
N MET A 66 -0.52 -14.48 -5.70
CA MET A 66 -1.72 -13.89 -5.10
C MET A 66 -2.35 -12.89 -6.07
N ARG A 67 -3.68 -12.97 -6.21
CA ARG A 67 -4.44 -12.08 -7.10
C ARG A 67 -5.20 -11.03 -6.32
N ASN A 68 -5.20 -9.79 -6.82
CA ASN A 68 -6.07 -8.75 -6.28
C ASN A 68 -7.53 -9.09 -6.60
N THR A 69 -8.38 -9.12 -5.58
CA THR A 69 -9.81 -9.45 -5.68
C THR A 69 -10.72 -8.26 -5.47
N SER A 70 -10.26 -7.24 -4.74
CA SER A 70 -11.03 -6.02 -4.53
C SER A 70 -10.12 -4.85 -4.17
N VAL A 71 -10.50 -3.69 -4.68
CA VAL A 71 -9.95 -2.40 -4.28
C VAL A 71 -11.12 -1.56 -3.83
N ASN A 72 -11.09 -1.12 -2.57
CA ASN A 72 -12.07 -0.20 -2.02
C ASN A 72 -11.33 1.06 -1.57
N VAL A 73 -11.86 2.21 -1.94
CA VAL A 73 -11.29 3.51 -1.62
C VAL A 73 -12.41 4.32 -1.00
N ASN A 74 -12.25 4.68 0.28
CA ASN A 74 -13.24 5.46 1.02
C ASN A 74 -12.55 6.67 1.66
N ASP A 75 -12.95 7.88 1.26
CA ASP A 75 -12.46 9.21 1.66
C ASP A 75 -10.93 9.35 1.76
N PHE A 76 -10.32 8.74 2.77
CA PHE A 76 -8.90 8.79 3.09
C PHE A 76 -8.25 7.42 3.24
N THR A 77 -8.98 6.33 3.06
CA THR A 77 -8.50 4.97 3.25
C THR A 77 -8.55 4.20 1.95
N MET A 78 -7.44 3.55 1.60
CA MET A 78 -7.39 2.56 0.52
C MET A 78 -7.30 1.17 1.14
N LYS A 79 -8.25 0.31 0.80
CA LYS A 79 -8.26 -1.11 1.16
C LYS A 79 -8.05 -1.94 -0.11
N ARG A 80 -7.10 -2.86 -0.07
CA ARG A 80 -6.88 -3.85 -1.12
C ARG A 80 -6.95 -5.25 -0.55
N THR A 81 -7.67 -6.13 -1.23
CA THR A 81 -7.81 -7.53 -0.81
C THR A 81 -7.18 -8.43 -1.85
N TYR A 82 -6.23 -9.25 -1.41
CA TYR A 82 -5.54 -10.24 -2.22
C TYR A 82 -5.98 -11.64 -1.79
N LYS A 83 -6.24 -12.52 -2.76
CA LYS A 83 -6.49 -13.94 -2.49
C LYS A 83 -5.15 -14.64 -2.28
N GLY A 84 -4.98 -15.22 -1.09
CA GLY A 84 -3.71 -15.73 -0.57
C GLY A 84 -3.40 -15.11 0.79
N VAL A 85 -2.67 -15.86 1.62
CA VAL A 85 -2.29 -15.45 2.98
C VAL A 85 -0.79 -15.17 2.99
N VAL A 86 -0.40 -13.99 3.45
CA VAL A 86 1.01 -13.66 3.72
C VAL A 86 1.40 -14.04 5.13
N ASP A 87 2.65 -14.44 5.30
CA ASP A 87 3.21 -14.74 6.60
C ASP A 87 3.91 -13.52 7.20
N LYS A 88 4.12 -13.55 8.52
CA LYS A 88 4.80 -12.46 9.22
C LYS A 88 6.24 -12.25 8.71
N SER A 89 6.87 -13.30 8.19
CA SER A 89 8.20 -13.26 7.57
C SER A 89 8.25 -12.47 6.26
N ASP A 90 7.12 -12.29 5.57
CA ASP A 90 7.04 -11.53 4.32
C ASP A 90 6.92 -10.02 4.56
N LEU A 91 6.59 -9.59 5.77
CA LEU A 91 6.31 -8.21 6.09
C LEU A 91 7.51 -7.25 5.99
N PRO A 92 8.74 -7.66 6.36
CA PRO A 92 9.91 -6.82 6.14
C PRO A 92 10.12 -6.49 4.66
N GLU A 93 9.99 -7.48 3.77
CA GLU A 93 10.10 -7.28 2.32
C GLU A 93 8.96 -6.39 1.79
N LEU A 94 7.72 -6.63 2.24
CA LEU A 94 6.59 -5.79 1.88
C LEU A 94 6.83 -4.32 2.27
N THR A 95 7.33 -4.10 3.49
CA THR A 95 7.64 -2.77 4.01
C THR A 95 8.70 -2.10 3.14
N GLU A 96 9.80 -2.78 2.86
CA GLU A 96 10.87 -2.27 2.02
C GLU A 96 10.39 -1.92 0.60
N VAL A 97 9.60 -2.81 -0.03
CA VAL A 97 9.04 -2.58 -1.38
C VAL A 97 8.17 -1.33 -1.41
N LEU A 98 7.38 -1.11 -0.37
CA LEU A 98 6.52 0.06 -0.24
C LEU A 98 7.31 1.34 0.02
N GLU A 99 8.29 1.30 0.92
CA GLU A 99 9.20 2.43 1.19
C GLU A 99 9.96 2.84 -0.07
N GLN A 100 10.50 1.87 -0.81
CA GLN A 100 11.19 2.14 -2.08
C GLN A 100 10.24 2.77 -3.11
N ALA A 101 8.98 2.30 -3.19
CA ALA A 101 7.99 2.88 -4.09
C ALA A 101 7.68 4.34 -3.75
N VAL A 102 7.60 4.65 -2.46
CA VAL A 102 7.40 6.00 -1.93
C VAL A 102 8.62 6.90 -2.21
N VAL A 103 9.83 6.42 -1.95
CA VAL A 103 11.09 7.15 -2.19
C VAL A 103 11.25 7.45 -3.68
N LYS A 104 10.98 6.47 -4.56
CA LYS A 104 11.05 6.64 -6.01
C LYS A 104 10.07 7.71 -6.48
N PHE A 105 8.86 7.71 -5.92
CA PHE A 105 7.84 8.70 -6.23
C PHE A 105 8.24 10.12 -5.78
N THR A 106 8.70 10.27 -4.54
CA THR A 106 9.11 11.57 -3.99
C THR A 106 10.32 12.15 -4.73
N ARG A 107 11.29 11.31 -5.12
CA ARG A 107 12.44 11.73 -5.95
C ARG A 107 11.99 12.21 -7.34
N TRP A 108 11.10 11.47 -8.01
CA TRP A 108 10.57 11.87 -9.31
C TRP A 108 9.88 13.24 -9.28
N ARG A 109 9.17 13.55 -8.19
CA ARG A 109 8.50 14.85 -8.01
C ARG A 109 9.45 16.01 -7.70
N LYS A 110 10.66 15.75 -7.17
CA LYS A 110 11.67 16.80 -6.91
C LYS A 110 12.46 17.21 -8.15
N GLY A 111 12.56 16.33 -9.15
CA GLY A 111 13.30 16.58 -10.39
C GLY A 111 12.48 17.21 -11.51
N ARG A 112 11.23 17.62 -11.22
CA ARG A 112 10.28 18.23 -12.14
C ARG A 112 9.84 19.57 -11.58
#